data_AF-A0A7X5VIU8-F1
#
_entry.id   AF-A0A7X5VIU8-F1
#
_cell.length_a   1.000
_cell.length_b   1.000
_cell.length_c   1.000
_cell.angle_alpha   90.00
_cell.angle_beta   90.00
_cell.angle_gamma   90.00
#
_symmetry.space_group_name_H-M   'P 1'
#
loop_
_entity.id
_entity.type
_entity.pdbx_description
1 polymer ?
#
loop_
_entity_poly.entity_id
_entity_poly.type
_entity_poly.pdbx_seq_one_letter_code
_entity_poly.pdbx_strand_id
1 'polypeptide(L)'
;MSATVETPIVPGPVQGPTREEPLIEALLLDDYRSLVHLAYLILPPAISRARRVAAAHAVVQRALPPGLTLPNHLTLPTSLVVPPDVRVPATRHREFMRRRVVDEATRQAERRSVLARLGSALAPADALGFDPCSTRPDRTAIARRRTRGRRVSIAFTLVVTAAILAALLTS
;
A
#
# COMPACT_ATOMS: atom_id res chain seq x y z
N MET A 1 -11.01 60.22 -14.29
CA MET A 1 -10.98 58.75 -14.48
C MET A 1 -10.05 58.18 -13.41
N SER A 2 -10.59 57.85 -12.24
CA SER A 2 -9.79 57.39 -11.11
C SER A 2 -9.59 55.88 -11.21
N ALA A 3 -8.34 55.46 -11.38
CA ALA A 3 -7.98 54.05 -11.45
C ALA A 3 -8.01 53.43 -10.04
N THR A 4 -8.91 52.48 -9.83
CA THR A 4 -8.97 51.64 -8.65
C THR A 4 -7.73 50.74 -8.65
N VAL A 5 -6.78 51.00 -7.74
CA VAL A 5 -5.64 50.11 -7.50
C VAL A 5 -6.17 48.88 -6.76
N GLU A 6 -6.45 47.82 -7.50
CA GLU A 6 -6.79 46.51 -6.96
C GLU A 6 -5.51 45.93 -6.33
N THR A 7 -5.37 46.10 -5.01
CA THR A 7 -4.31 45.44 -4.24
C THR A 7 -4.44 43.93 -4.43
N PRO A 8 -3.39 43.21 -4.89
CA PRO A 8 -3.44 41.77 -5.00
C PRO A 8 -3.70 41.19 -3.62
N ILE A 9 -4.67 40.28 -3.52
CA ILE A 9 -4.87 39.43 -2.36
C ILE A 9 -3.64 38.53 -2.28
N VAL A 10 -2.59 39.03 -1.62
CA VAL A 10 -1.50 38.20 -1.13
C VAL A 10 -2.14 37.36 -0.04
N PRO A 11 -2.22 36.02 -0.18
CA PRO A 11 -2.66 35.19 0.91
C PRO A 11 -1.72 35.45 2.07
N GLY A 12 -2.22 36.15 3.10
CA GLY A 12 -1.48 36.30 4.35
C GLY A 12 -1.08 34.90 4.86
N PRO A 13 0.05 34.76 5.54
CA PRO A 13 0.43 33.49 6.13
C PRO A 13 -0.74 33.01 6.98
N VAL A 14 -1.28 31.84 6.66
CA VAL A 14 -2.40 31.23 7.39
C VAL A 14 -1.92 31.01 8.82
N GLN A 15 -2.23 31.96 9.70
CA GLN A 15 -1.97 31.87 11.14
C GLN A 15 -3.13 31.10 11.78
N GLY A 16 -3.20 29.80 11.47
CA GLY A 16 -3.93 28.79 12.23
C GLY A 16 -3.04 28.18 13.31
N PRO A 17 -3.61 27.43 14.27
CA PRO A 17 -2.90 26.96 15.46
C PRO A 17 -1.69 26.10 15.07
N THR A 18 -0.49 26.64 15.30
CA THR A 18 0.83 26.01 15.14
C THR A 18 1.16 25.46 13.75
N ARG A 19 2.25 25.97 13.15
CA ARG A 19 2.89 25.39 11.95
C ARG A 19 3.27 23.90 12.10
N GLU A 20 3.24 23.41 13.33
CA GLU A 20 3.61 22.06 13.74
C GLU A 20 2.48 21.05 13.55
N GLU A 21 1.21 21.41 13.77
CA GLU A 21 0.05 20.52 13.57
C GLU A 21 -0.01 19.93 12.14
N PRO A 22 0.05 20.72 11.05
CA PRO A 22 0.03 20.17 9.70
C PRO A 22 1.29 19.34 9.37
N LEU A 23 2.43 19.63 10.01
CA LEU A 23 3.66 18.83 9.84
C LEU A 23 3.54 17.47 10.56
N ILE A 24 2.99 17.46 11.77
CA ILE A 24 2.74 16.25 12.56
C ILE A 24 1.73 15.38 11.82
N GLU A 25 0.65 15.96 11.30
CA GLU A 25 -0.34 15.23 10.50
C GLU A 25 0.30 14.61 9.26
N ALA A 26 1.12 15.36 8.51
CA ALA A 26 1.83 14.85 7.35
C ALA A 26 2.76 13.68 7.70
N LEU A 27 3.51 13.78 8.80
CA LEU A 27 4.39 12.71 9.27
C LEU A 27 3.61 11.45 9.68
N LEU A 28 2.48 11.60 10.36
CA LEU A 28 1.59 10.49 10.73
C LEU A 28 1.00 9.79 9.49
N LEU A 29 0.57 10.58 8.51
CA LEU A 29 0.05 10.07 7.24
C LEU A 29 1.12 9.33 6.44
N ASP A 30 2.35 9.84 6.42
CA ASP A 30 3.48 9.19 5.75
C ASP A 30 3.86 7.85 6.42
N ASP A 31 3.86 7.81 7.75
CA ASP A 31 4.09 6.56 8.48
C ASP A 31 2.96 5.54 8.24
N TYR A 32 1.70 5.98 8.25
CA TYR A 32 0.57 5.11 7.92
C TYR A 32 0.68 4.56 6.49
N ARG A 33 0.96 5.44 5.52
CA ARG A 33 1.18 5.06 4.12
C ARG A 33 2.30 4.04 3.97
N SER A 34 3.42 4.25 4.67
CA SER A 34 4.56 3.33 4.66
C SER A 34 4.17 1.94 5.18
N LEU A 35 3.39 1.87 6.26
CA LEU A 35 2.93 0.60 6.83
C LEU A 35 1.92 -0.12 5.93
N VAL A 36 0.99 0.60 5.30
CA VAL A 36 0.05 0.00 4.33
C VAL A 36 0.79 -0.52 3.10
N HIS A 37 1.77 0.24 2.60
CA HIS A 37 2.62 -0.21 1.50
C HIS A 37 3.39 -1.49 1.88
N LEU A 38 3.98 -1.55 3.07
CA LEU A 38 4.67 -2.74 3.55
C LEU A 38 3.75 -3.95 3.63
N ALA A 39 2.56 -3.80 4.22
CA ALA A 39 1.55 -4.86 4.28
C ALA A 39 1.11 -5.33 2.88
N TYR A 40 0.95 -4.38 1.95
CA TYR A 40 0.59 -4.68 0.56
C TYR A 40 1.63 -5.56 -0.13
N LEU A 41 2.93 -5.26 0.07
CA LEU A 41 4.03 -6.03 -0.50
C LEU A 41 4.10 -7.45 0.06
N ILE A 42 3.84 -7.64 1.36
CA ILE A 42 3.87 -8.96 2.02
C ILE A 42 2.66 -9.81 1.63
N LEU A 43 1.49 -9.20 1.47
CA LEU A 43 0.28 -9.94 1.10
C LEU A 43 0.43 -10.58 -0.28
N PRO A 44 0.02 -11.85 -0.46
CA PRO A 44 0.10 -12.53 -1.74
C PRO A 44 -0.74 -11.81 -2.81
N PRO A 45 -0.33 -11.85 -4.10
CA PRO A 45 -1.06 -11.17 -5.15
C PRO A 45 -2.47 -11.76 -5.29
N ALA A 46 -3.45 -10.88 -5.38
CA ALA A 46 -4.87 -11.23 -5.45
C ALA A 46 -5.48 -10.79 -6.78
N ILE A 47 -6.53 -11.50 -7.20
CA ILE A 47 -7.20 -11.28 -8.51
C ILE A 47 -7.66 -9.82 -8.69
N SER A 48 -8.06 -9.13 -7.61
CA SER A 48 -8.31 -7.68 -7.66
C SER A 48 -7.39 -6.87 -6.74
N ARG A 49 -6.78 -5.85 -7.34
CA ARG A 49 -5.96 -4.83 -6.66
C ARG A 49 -6.75 -4.14 -5.54
N ALA A 50 -8.01 -3.78 -5.78
CA ALA A 50 -8.88 -3.19 -4.76
C ALA A 50 -9.04 -4.09 -3.52
N ARG A 51 -9.19 -5.42 -3.70
CA ARG A 51 -9.27 -6.35 -2.56
C ARG A 51 -7.93 -6.47 -1.84
N ARG A 52 -6.81 -6.38 -2.56
CA ARG A 52 -5.47 -6.41 -1.95
C ARG A 52 -5.17 -5.13 -1.16
N VAL A 53 -5.55 -3.96 -1.69
CA VAL A 53 -5.46 -2.67 -1.00
C VAL A 53 -6.32 -2.67 0.26
N ALA A 54 -7.60 -3.06 0.16
CA ALA A 54 -8.48 -3.16 1.32
C ALA A 54 -7.95 -4.16 2.37
N ALA A 55 -7.39 -5.29 1.93
CA ALA A 55 -6.75 -6.23 2.84
C ALA A 55 -5.50 -5.64 3.52
N ALA A 56 -4.68 -4.86 2.81
CA ALA A 56 -3.53 -4.18 3.40
C ALA A 56 -3.95 -3.16 4.46
N HIS A 57 -5.00 -2.38 4.21
CA HIS A 57 -5.58 -1.49 5.23
C HIS A 57 -6.09 -2.27 6.44
N ALA A 58 -6.81 -3.38 6.22
CA ALA A 58 -7.32 -4.22 7.29
C ALA A 58 -6.19 -4.83 8.15
N VAL A 59 -5.07 -5.25 7.53
CA VAL A 59 -3.87 -5.71 8.25
C VAL A 59 -3.35 -4.63 9.18
N VAL A 60 -3.15 -3.41 8.66
CA VAL A 60 -2.60 -2.30 9.46
C VAL A 60 -3.54 -1.92 10.60
N GLN A 61 -4.83 -1.81 10.33
CA GLN A 61 -5.85 -1.51 11.34
C GLN A 61 -5.94 -2.59 12.42
N ARG A 62 -5.74 -3.86 12.06
CA ARG A 62 -5.73 -4.98 13.02
C ARG A 62 -4.44 -5.05 13.82
N ALA A 63 -3.30 -4.75 13.20
CA ALA A 63 -2.01 -4.70 13.85
C ALA A 63 -1.91 -3.51 14.83
N LEU A 64 -2.60 -2.41 14.52
CA LEU A 64 -2.60 -1.15 15.27
C LEU A 64 -4.02 -0.76 15.71
N PRO A 65 -4.61 -1.47 16.68
CA PRO A 65 -5.93 -1.11 17.20
C PRO A 65 -5.89 0.24 17.93
N PRO A 66 -7.01 0.98 17.96
CA PRO A 66 -7.11 2.20 18.76
C PRO A 66 -6.83 1.89 20.24
N GLY A 67 -6.04 2.75 20.89
CA GLY A 67 -5.60 2.55 22.28
C GLY A 67 -4.44 1.58 22.47
N LEU A 68 -3.75 1.17 21.39
CA LEU A 68 -2.53 0.37 21.50
C LEU A 68 -1.49 1.12 22.36
N THR A 69 -1.16 0.55 23.52
CA THR A 69 -0.10 1.08 24.39
C THR A 69 1.25 0.81 23.75
N LEU A 70 1.99 1.88 23.46
CA LEU A 70 3.35 1.75 22.95
C LEU A 70 4.30 1.57 24.14
N PRO A 71 5.22 0.59 24.07
CA PRO A 71 6.17 0.37 25.14
C PRO A 71 7.14 1.56 25.25
N ASN A 72 7.13 2.25 26.40
CA ASN A 72 8.01 3.38 26.69
C ASN A 72 9.52 3.01 26.68
N HIS A 73 9.84 1.73 26.90
CA HIS A 73 11.21 1.18 26.82
C HIS A 73 11.29 0.04 25.82
N LEU A 74 11.36 0.37 24.53
CA LEU A 74 11.71 -0.59 23.47
C LEU A 74 13.22 -0.80 23.45
N THR A 75 13.67 -2.00 23.85
CA THR A 75 15.03 -2.50 23.58
C THR A 75 15.06 -3.05 22.14
N LEU A 76 15.68 -2.30 21.22
CA LEU A 76 15.90 -2.79 19.87
C LEU A 76 17.13 -3.70 19.82
N PRO A 77 17.16 -4.68 18.90
CA PRO A 77 18.40 -5.39 18.60
C PRO A 77 19.48 -4.41 18.14
N THR A 78 20.70 -4.62 18.63
CA THR A 78 21.91 -3.78 18.48
C THR A 78 22.27 -3.44 17.02
N SER A 79 21.67 -4.08 16.02
CA SER A 79 21.92 -3.82 14.59
C SER A 79 21.44 -2.46 14.07
N LEU A 80 20.74 -1.65 14.88
CA LEU A 80 20.38 -0.26 14.57
C LEU A 80 21.16 0.72 15.45
N VAL A 81 22.50 0.74 15.33
CA VAL A 81 23.30 1.80 15.96
C VAL A 81 23.10 3.10 15.17
N VAL A 82 22.11 3.88 15.60
CA VAL A 82 21.97 5.29 15.22
C VAL A 82 23.06 6.08 15.98
N PRO A 83 23.78 7.01 15.36
CA PRO A 83 24.79 7.84 16.03
C PRO A 83 24.23 8.52 17.30
N PRO A 84 25.06 8.69 18.35
CA PRO A 84 24.61 9.12 19.67
C PRO A 84 23.93 10.50 19.71
N ASP A 85 24.10 11.33 18.68
CA ASP A 85 23.60 12.71 18.63
C ASP A 85 22.17 12.85 18.09
N VAL A 86 21.55 11.76 17.60
CA VAL A 86 20.16 11.81 17.12
C VAL A 86 19.23 11.30 18.23
N ARG A 87 18.49 12.19 18.90
CA ARG A 87 17.37 11.80 19.77
C ARG A 87 16.29 11.12 18.94
N VAL A 88 16.12 9.79 19.02
CA VAL A 88 15.03 9.12 18.27
C VAL A 88 14.21 8.10 19.06
N PRO A 89 13.39 8.54 20.03
CA PRO A 89 12.26 7.73 20.52
C PRO A 89 11.32 7.31 19.37
N ALA A 90 11.14 8.17 18.36
CA ALA A 90 10.22 7.96 17.23
C ALA A 90 10.58 6.76 16.35
N THR A 91 11.87 6.43 16.15
CA THR A 91 12.29 5.27 15.35
C THR A 91 12.02 3.96 16.07
N ARG A 92 12.11 3.95 17.41
CA ARG A 92 11.78 2.76 18.20
C ARG A 92 10.30 2.39 18.07
N HIS A 93 9.43 3.38 18.26
CA HIS A 93 7.98 3.22 18.10
C HIS A 93 7.62 2.82 16.67
N ARG A 94 8.25 3.45 15.67
CA ARG A 94 8.08 3.10 14.25
C ARG A 94 8.46 1.66 13.94
N GLU A 95 9.59 1.18 14.45
CA GLU A 95 10.02 -0.20 14.25
C GLU A 95 9.10 -1.20 14.96
N PHE A 96 8.61 -0.86 16.16
CA PHE A 96 7.60 -1.66 16.84
C PHE A 96 6.32 -1.79 16.02
N MET A 97 5.80 -0.68 15.49
CA MET A 97 4.62 -0.68 14.62
C MET A 97 4.89 -1.49 13.34
N ARG A 98 6.06 -1.31 12.73
CA ARG A 98 6.49 -2.06 11.54
C ARG A 98 6.49 -3.56 11.78
N ARG A 99 7.10 -4.03 12.87
CA ARG A 99 7.13 -5.47 13.23
C ARG A 99 5.74 -6.05 13.43
N ARG A 100 4.87 -5.35 14.17
CA ARG A 100 3.48 -5.79 14.35
C ARG A 100 2.73 -5.95 13.03
N VAL A 101 2.93 -5.02 12.10
CA VAL A 101 2.32 -5.08 10.77
C VAL A 101 2.90 -6.24 9.96
N VAL A 102 4.21 -6.45 9.98
CA VAL A 102 4.87 -7.59 9.30
C VAL A 102 4.36 -8.93 9.84
N ASP A 103 4.27 -9.08 11.16
CA ASP A 103 3.80 -10.31 11.81
C ASP A 103 2.32 -10.58 11.53
N GLU A 104 1.48 -9.55 11.46
CA GLU A 104 0.06 -9.73 11.07
C GLU A 104 -0.06 -10.03 9.57
N ALA A 105 0.70 -9.35 8.72
CA ALA A 105 0.68 -9.55 7.27
C ALA A 105 1.11 -10.98 6.90
N THR A 106 2.18 -11.49 7.53
CA THR A 106 2.69 -12.86 7.34
C THR A 106 1.66 -13.89 7.83
N ARG A 107 1.11 -13.74 9.04
CA ARG A 107 0.02 -14.60 9.53
C ARG A 107 -1.19 -14.63 8.59
N GLN A 108 -1.54 -13.48 8.02
CA GLN A 108 -2.66 -13.41 7.07
C GLN A 108 -2.33 -13.99 5.69
N ALA A 109 -1.06 -13.89 5.26
CA ALA A 109 -0.57 -14.52 4.03
C ALA A 109 -0.61 -16.05 4.14
N GLU A 110 -0.22 -16.61 5.29
CA GLU A 110 -0.25 -18.06 5.57
C GLU A 110 -1.66 -18.63 5.59
N ARG A 111 -2.64 -17.90 6.13
CA ARG A 111 -4.04 -18.32 6.18
C ARG A 111 -4.74 -18.36 4.81
N ARG A 112 -4.13 -17.82 3.75
CA ARG A 112 -4.77 -17.71 2.43
C ARG A 112 -4.59 -19.01 1.62
N SER A 113 -5.72 -19.56 1.18
CA SER A 113 -5.82 -20.89 0.55
C SER A 113 -5.03 -21.05 -0.76
N VAL A 114 -4.79 -22.31 -1.17
CA VAL A 114 -4.11 -22.68 -2.44
C VAL A 114 -4.77 -22.05 -3.67
N LEU A 115 -6.09 -21.83 -3.64
CA LEU A 115 -6.82 -21.11 -4.68
C LEU A 115 -6.39 -19.64 -4.81
N ALA A 116 -6.00 -18.99 -3.72
CA ALA A 116 -5.41 -17.66 -3.77
C ALA A 116 -3.99 -17.68 -4.37
N ARG A 117 -3.24 -18.77 -4.20
CA ARG A 117 -1.92 -18.98 -4.83
C ARG A 117 -2.04 -19.23 -6.34
N LEU A 118 -3.03 -20.00 -6.78
CA LEU A 118 -3.37 -20.13 -8.20
C LEU A 118 -3.85 -18.81 -8.80
N GLY A 119 -4.68 -18.08 -8.04
CA GLY A 119 -5.07 -16.71 -8.37
C GLY A 119 -3.87 -15.78 -8.49
N SER A 120 -2.78 -16.00 -7.74
CA SER A 120 -1.51 -15.27 -7.82
C SER A 120 -0.70 -15.58 -9.09
N ALA A 121 -0.80 -16.78 -9.66
CA ALA A 121 -0.17 -17.11 -10.94
C ALA A 121 -0.83 -16.36 -12.12
N LEU A 122 -2.13 -16.08 -11.99
CA LEU A 122 -2.91 -15.28 -12.93
C LEU A 122 -2.98 -13.79 -12.56
N ALA A 123 -2.74 -13.43 -11.29
CA ALA A 123 -2.79 -12.06 -10.82
C ALA A 123 -1.45 -11.37 -11.07
N PRO A 124 -1.45 -10.25 -11.81
CA PRO A 124 -0.22 -9.54 -12.10
C PRO A 124 0.39 -9.00 -10.80
N ALA A 125 1.71 -9.18 -10.63
CA ALA A 125 2.46 -8.43 -9.64
C ALA A 125 2.37 -6.94 -10.00
N ASP A 126 1.89 -6.10 -9.09
CA ASP A 126 1.94 -4.66 -9.26
C ASP A 126 3.41 -4.21 -9.26
N ALA A 127 3.69 -3.09 -9.95
CA ALA A 127 5.02 -2.50 -9.94
C ALA A 127 5.38 -2.08 -8.50
N LEU A 128 6.66 -2.20 -8.13
CA LEU A 128 7.17 -1.79 -6.82
C LEU A 128 6.91 -0.30 -6.50
N GLY A 129 6.71 0.54 -7.53
CA GLY A 129 6.34 1.95 -7.37
C GLY A 129 4.84 2.19 -7.13
N PHE A 130 4.02 1.15 -7.04
CA PHE A 130 2.60 1.31 -6.77
C PHE A 130 2.36 1.74 -5.33
N ASP A 131 1.66 2.86 -5.14
CA ASP A 131 1.30 3.35 -3.82
C ASP A 131 -0.19 3.10 -3.47
N PRO A 132 -0.49 2.29 -2.44
CA PRO A 132 -1.87 1.95 -2.07
C PRO A 132 -2.68 3.15 -1.59
N CYS A 133 -2.05 4.13 -0.96
CA CYS A 133 -2.74 5.30 -0.40
C CYS A 133 -2.84 6.46 -1.39
N SER A 134 -2.33 6.33 -2.62
CA SER A 134 -2.38 7.42 -3.59
C SER A 134 -3.83 7.70 -4.01
N THR A 135 -4.26 8.95 -3.88
CA THR A 135 -5.57 9.41 -4.37
C THR A 135 -5.58 9.65 -5.88
N ARG A 136 -4.40 9.77 -6.51
CA ARG A 136 -4.26 9.87 -7.96
C ARG A 136 -4.02 8.50 -8.59
N PRO A 137 -4.99 7.94 -9.34
CA PRO A 137 -4.79 6.69 -10.05
C PRO A 137 -3.79 6.89 -11.21
N ASP A 138 -2.71 6.11 -11.21
CA ASP A 138 -1.79 6.05 -12.35
C ASP A 138 -2.50 5.45 -13.58
N ARG A 139 -2.78 6.31 -14.57
CA ARG A 139 -3.45 5.94 -15.82
C ARG A 139 -2.62 4.95 -16.65
N THR A 140 -1.29 5.02 -16.58
CA THR A 140 -0.41 4.15 -17.36
C THR A 140 -0.41 2.72 -16.81
N ALA A 141 -0.46 2.56 -15.49
CA ALA A 141 -0.65 1.28 -14.84
C ALA A 141 -1.99 0.62 -15.22
N ILE A 142 -3.08 1.40 -15.29
CA ILE A 142 -4.40 0.90 -15.71
C ILE A 142 -4.36 0.37 -17.16
N ALA A 143 -3.75 1.13 -18.07
CA ALA A 143 -3.64 0.73 -19.48
C ALA A 143 -2.85 -0.56 -19.67
N ARG A 144 -1.67 -0.69 -19.02
CA ARG A 144 -0.84 -1.90 -19.07
C ARG A 144 -1.57 -3.15 -18.54
N ARG A 145 -2.40 -2.99 -17.50
CA ARG A 145 -3.16 -4.10 -16.92
C ARG A 145 -4.29 -4.56 -17.85
N ARG A 146 -5.00 -3.62 -18.49
CA ARG A 146 -6.04 -3.95 -19.48
C ARG A 146 -5.48 -4.71 -20.67
N THR A 147 -4.34 -4.28 -21.21
CA THR A 147 -3.72 -4.98 -22.36
C THR A 147 -3.25 -6.39 -21.99
N ARG A 148 -2.65 -6.58 -20.81
CA ARG A 148 -2.28 -7.92 -20.31
C ARG A 148 -3.50 -8.80 -20.02
N GLY A 149 -4.55 -8.25 -19.40
CA GLY A 149 -5.79 -8.98 -19.15
C GLY A 149 -6.43 -9.48 -20.44
N ARG A 150 -6.44 -8.64 -21.49
CA ARG A 150 -6.90 -9.03 -22.83
C ARG A 150 -6.06 -10.16 -23.42
N ARG A 151 -4.73 -10.15 -23.23
CA ARG A 151 -3.85 -11.24 -23.69
C ARG A 151 -4.15 -12.56 -22.98
N VAL A 152 -4.37 -12.53 -21.66
CA VAL A 152 -4.70 -13.73 -20.88
C VAL A 152 -6.07 -14.29 -21.29
N SER A 153 -7.08 -13.44 -21.47
CA SER A 153 -8.39 -13.91 -21.92
C SER A 153 -8.32 -14.51 -23.31
N ILE A 154 -7.60 -13.87 -24.25
CA ILE A 154 -7.38 -14.42 -25.60
C ILE A 154 -6.67 -15.76 -25.53
N ALA A 155 -5.58 -15.88 -24.78
CA ALA A 155 -4.84 -17.13 -24.65
C ALA A 155 -5.70 -18.25 -24.04
N PHE A 156 -6.49 -17.94 -23.00
CA PHE A 156 -7.42 -18.89 -22.40
C PHE A 156 -8.49 -19.34 -23.41
N THR A 157 -9.09 -18.41 -24.15
CA THR A 157 -10.05 -18.73 -25.21
C THR A 157 -9.42 -19.64 -26.26
N LEU A 158 -8.20 -19.34 -26.73
CA LEU A 158 -7.49 -20.17 -27.71
C LEU A 158 -7.24 -21.59 -27.21
N VAL A 159 -6.79 -21.74 -25.96
CA VAL A 159 -6.57 -23.06 -25.33
C VAL A 159 -7.88 -23.84 -25.23
N VAL A 160 -8.96 -23.21 -24.78
CA VAL A 160 -10.28 -23.85 -24.67
C VAL A 160 -10.80 -24.26 -26.04
N THR A 161 -10.71 -23.38 -27.05
CA THR A 161 -11.16 -23.70 -28.41
C THR A 161 -10.33 -24.82 -29.02
N ALA A 162 -9.01 -24.85 -28.82
CA ALA A 162 -8.15 -25.91 -29.33
C ALA A 162 -8.46 -27.26 -28.65
N ALA A 163 -8.74 -27.25 -27.34
CA ALA A 163 -9.13 -28.45 -26.60
C ALA A 163 -10.47 -29.02 -27.09
N ILE A 164 -11.47 -28.15 -27.35
CA ILE A 164 -12.76 -28.57 -27.91
C ILE A 164 -12.57 -29.16 -29.30
N LEU A 165 -11.77 -28.51 -30.16
CA LEU A 165 -11.54 -28.97 -31.52
C LEU A 165 -10.78 -30.30 -31.57
N ALA A 166 -9.79 -30.49 -30.69
CA ALA A 166 -9.11 -31.76 -30.52
C ALA A 166 -10.06 -32.86 -30.04
N ALA A 167 -10.91 -32.59 -29.05
CA ALA A 167 -11.90 -33.53 -28.56
C ALA A 167 -12.86 -34.01 -29.67
N LEU A 168 -13.34 -33.07 -30.50
CA LEU A 168 -14.21 -33.36 -31.64
C LEU A 168 -13.51 -34.14 -32.77
N LEU A 169 -12.20 -34.00 -32.93
CA LEU A 169 -11.42 -34.76 -33.91
C LEU A 169 -11.08 -36.17 -33.42
N THR A 170 -11.05 -36.39 -32.11
CA THR A 170 -10.77 -37.69 -31.49
C THR A 170 -12.02 -38.51 -31.17
N SER A 171 -13.22 -37.92 -31.29
CA SER A 171 -14.52 -38.55 -31.13
C SER A 171 -15.09 -39.03 -32.46
#